data_AF-A0A0Q9R0Z3-F1
#
_entry.id   AF-A0A0Q9R0Z3-F1
#
_cell.length_a   1.000
_cell.length_b   1.000
_cell.length_c   1.000
_cell.angle_alpha   90.00
_cell.angle_beta   90.00
_cell.angle_gamma   90.00
#
_symmetry.space_group_name_H-M   'P 1'
#
loop_
_entity.id
_entity.type
_entity.pdbx_description
1 polymer ?
#
loop_
_entity_poly.entity_id
_entity_poly.type
_entity_poly.pdbx_seq_one_letter_code
_entity_poly.pdbx_strand_id
1 'polypeptide(L)' 'MKISDVTWNEQAREKILVDADKALQEAVKEAAAAHSGGDRDQVYKFLFEKLQPQFVDFEPGPDLSEYADAIANGEFSGE' A
#
# COMPACT_ATOMS: atom_id res chain seq x y z
N MET A 1 20.14 -27.61 -7.82
CA MET A 1 19.20 -26.49 -7.63
C MET A 1 20.00 -25.26 -7.25
N LYS A 2 19.85 -24.17 -8.00
CA LYS A 2 20.35 -22.86 -7.58
C LYS A 2 19.25 -22.16 -6.79
N ILE A 3 19.61 -21.24 -5.91
CA ILE A 3 18.62 -20.46 -5.16
C ILE A 3 17.68 -19.67 -6.10
N SER A 4 18.18 -19.27 -7.27
CA SER A 4 17.41 -18.62 -8.33
C SER A 4 16.30 -19.50 -8.94
N ASP A 5 16.38 -20.82 -8.78
CA ASP A 5 15.34 -21.76 -9.23
C ASP A 5 14.21 -21.91 -8.18
N VAL A 6 14.41 -21.42 -6.95
CA VAL A 6 13.43 -21.49 -5.87
C VAL A 6 12.50 -20.30 -5.99
N THR A 7 11.35 -20.53 -6.62
CA THR A 7 10.32 -19.51 -6.74
C THR A 7 8.95 -20.08 -6.41
N TRP A 8 8.04 -19.22 -5.97
CA TRP A 8 6.63 -19.58 -5.83
C TRP A 8 6.06 -19.99 -7.18
N ASN A 9 5.19 -20.99 -7.18
CA ASN A 9 4.39 -21.33 -8.37
C ASN A 9 3.43 -20.16 -8.70
N GLU A 10 2.86 -20.18 -9.91
CA GLU A 10 2.03 -19.08 -10.42
C GLU A 10 0.82 -18.78 -9.52
N GLN A 11 0.15 -19.82 -9.00
CA GLN A 11 -1.01 -19.66 -8.11
C GLN A 11 -0.65 -18.99 -6.78
N ALA A 12 0.50 -19.37 -6.21
CA ALA A 12 1.00 -18.76 -4.98
C ALA A 12 1.44 -17.31 -5.22
N ARG A 13 2.09 -17.04 -6.36
CA ARG A 13 2.46 -15.67 -6.76
C ARG A 13 1.24 -14.77 -6.91
N GLU A 14 0.20 -15.23 -7.60
CA GLU A 14 -1.03 -14.49 -7.78
C GLU A 14 -1.68 -14.14 -6.43
N LYS A 15 -1.76 -15.11 -5.51
CA LYS A 15 -2.29 -14.86 -4.16
C LYS A 15 -1.46 -13.84 -3.38
N ILE A 16 -0.13 -13.91 -3.45
CA ILE A 16 0.76 -12.95 -2.80
C ILE A 16 0.52 -11.54 -3.34
N LEU A 17 0.36 -11.39 -4.67
CA LEU A 17 0.05 -10.10 -5.29
C LEU A 17 -1.34 -9.59 -4.87
N VAL A 18 -2.35 -10.45 -4.87
CA VAL A 18 -3.70 -10.07 -4.42
C VAL A 18 -3.71 -9.65 -2.95
N ASP A 19 -2.96 -10.34 -2.09
CA ASP A 19 -2.85 -9.98 -0.68
C ASP A 19 -2.07 -8.67 -0.47
N ALA A 20 -1.06 -8.42 -1.30
CA ALA A 20 -0.34 -7.14 -1.34
C ALA A 20 -1.27 -5.98 -1.76
N ASP A 21 -2.07 -6.17 -2.81
CA ASP A 21 -3.03 -5.17 -3.27
C ASP A 21 -4.09 -4.88 -2.21
N LYS A 22 -4.59 -5.90 -1.52
CA LYS A 22 -5.52 -5.73 -0.39
C LYS A 22 -4.90 -4.95 0.76
N ALA A 23 -3.64 -5.24 1.10
CA ALA A 23 -2.93 -4.50 2.15
C ALA A 23 -2.83 -3.01 1.82
N LEU A 24 -2.55 -2.67 0.56
CA LEU A 24 -2.54 -1.30 0.07
C LEU A 24 -3.94 -0.65 0.13
N GLN A 25 -4.96 -1.34 -0.37
CA GLN A 25 -6.35 -0.85 -0.36
C GLN A 25 -6.85 -0.57 1.05
N GLU A 26 -6.58 -1.48 2.00
CA GLU A 26 -6.97 -1.28 3.41
C GLU A 26 -6.19 -0.12 4.04
N ALA A 27 -4.89 0.02 3.77
CA ALA A 27 -4.12 1.16 4.26
C ALA A 27 -4.64 2.50 3.71
N VAL A 28 -4.95 2.58 2.42
CA VAL A 28 -5.54 3.76 1.77
C VAL A 28 -6.92 4.08 2.34
N LYS A 29 -7.75 3.06 2.56
CA LYS A 29 -9.09 3.22 3.15
C LYS A 29 -9.02 3.72 4.60
N GLU A 30 -8.14 3.15 5.41
CA GLU A 30 -7.89 3.62 6.78
C GLU A 30 -7.37 5.06 6.79
N ALA A 31 -6.42 5.38 5.91
CA ALA A 31 -5.86 6.72 5.79
C ALA A 31 -6.91 7.74 5.33
N ALA A 32 -7.77 7.39 4.37
CA ALA A 32 -8.90 8.21 3.97
C ALA A 32 -9.89 8.44 5.13
N ALA A 33 -10.22 7.40 5.89
CA ALA A 33 -11.12 7.54 7.04
C ALA A 33 -10.53 8.40 8.17
N ALA A 34 -9.20 8.32 8.40
CA ALA A 34 -8.53 8.99 9.50
C ALA A 34 -8.03 10.41 9.16
N HIS A 35 -7.69 10.67 7.90
CA HIS A 35 -6.94 11.85 7.46
C HIS A 35 -7.51 12.53 6.19
N SER A 36 -8.73 12.20 5.74
CA SER A 36 -9.35 12.88 4.59
C SER A 36 -9.45 14.40 4.80
N GLY A 37 -9.00 15.16 3.80
CA GLY A 37 -8.92 16.63 3.86
C GLY A 37 -7.80 17.17 4.75
N GLY A 38 -6.86 16.30 5.15
CA GLY A 38 -5.76 16.60 6.07
C GLY A 38 -4.42 16.89 5.39
N ASP A 39 -3.35 16.80 6.18
CA ASP A 39 -1.98 17.06 5.74
C ASP A 39 -1.40 15.86 4.98
N ARG A 40 -0.95 16.09 3.73
CA ARG A 40 -0.38 15.06 2.85
C ARG A 40 0.78 14.30 3.48
N ASP A 41 1.69 14.99 4.18
CA ASP A 41 2.86 14.36 4.79
C ASP A 41 2.44 13.41 5.92
N GLN A 42 1.40 13.77 6.69
CA GLN A 42 0.80 12.89 7.68
C GLN A 42 0.18 11.63 7.05
N VAL A 43 -0.57 11.80 5.96
CA VAL A 43 -1.16 10.67 5.22
C VAL A 43 -0.07 9.75 4.67
N TYR A 44 0.94 10.32 4.01
CA TYR A 44 2.06 9.57 3.45
C TYR A 44 2.79 8.77 4.53
N LYS A 45 3.08 9.41 5.66
CA LYS A 45 3.72 8.74 6.80
C LYS A 45 2.87 7.59 7.34
N PHE A 46 1.56 7.79 7.47
CA PHE A 46 0.63 6.74 7.91
C PHE A 46 0.65 5.54 6.96
N LEU A 47 0.53 5.78 5.64
CA LEU A 47 0.58 4.71 4.64
C LEU A 47 1.91 3.97 4.67
N PHE A 48 3.03 4.70 4.79
CA PHE A 48 4.36 4.13 4.88
C PHE A 48 4.51 3.23 6.13
N GLU A 49 4.16 3.73 7.31
CA GLU A 49 4.26 2.98 8.58
C GLU A 49 3.35 1.75 8.58
N LYS A 50 2.20 1.80 7.88
CA LYS A 50 1.26 0.69 7.75
C LYS A 50 1.74 -0.39 6.78
N LEU A 51 2.38 -0.02 5.67
CA LEU A 51 2.81 -0.94 4.62
C LEU A 51 4.21 -1.50 4.86
N GLN A 52 5.14 -0.71 5.43
CA GLN A 52 6.51 -1.14 5.71
C GLN A 52 6.61 -2.50 6.43
N PRO A 53 5.83 -2.81 7.49
CA PRO A 53 5.92 -4.11 8.16
C PRO A 53 5.32 -5.29 7.36
N GLN A 54 4.58 -5.02 6.29
CA GLN A 54 3.89 -6.05 5.49
C GLN A 54 4.75 -6.61 4.35
N PHE A 55 5.83 -5.92 3.98
CA PHE A 55 6.72 -6.34 2.90
C PHE A 55 8.17 -6.44 3.38
N VAL A 56 8.88 -7.48 2.92
CA VAL A 56 10.28 -7.75 3.31
C VAL A 56 11.23 -6.67 2.81
N ASP A 57 10.96 -6.12 1.63
CA ASP A 57 11.74 -5.04 1.01
C ASP A 57 10.75 -3.99 0.48
N PHE A 58 10.17 -3.24 1.42
CA PHE A 58 9.19 -2.21 1.09
C PHE A 58 9.89 -0.96 0.55
N GLU A 59 9.79 -0.76 -0.76
CA GLU A 59 10.13 0.52 -1.37
C GLU A 59 8.84 1.30 -1.68
N PRO A 60 8.67 2.51 -1.11
CA PRO A 60 7.54 3.35 -1.46
C PRO A 60 7.67 3.79 -2.91
N GLY A 61 6.80 3.25 -3.77
CA GLY A 61 6.68 3.66 -5.16
C GLY A 61 6.12 5.08 -5.31
N PRO A 62 6.18 5.66 -6.52
CA PRO A 62 5.53 6.94 -6.82
C PRO A 62 4.03 6.90 -6.49
N ASP A 63 3.41 5.71 -6.59
CA ASP A 63 2.01 5.46 -6.28
C ASP A 63 1.65 5.85 -4.84
N LEU A 64 2.54 5.63 -3.87
CA LEU A 64 2.29 5.97 -2.47
C LEU A 64 2.13 7.48 -2.27
N SER A 65 2.90 8.27 -3.02
CA SER A 65 2.81 9.72 -3.02
C SER A 65 1.54 10.22 -3.68
N GLU A 66 1.09 9.55 -4.75
CA GLU A 66 -0.18 9.87 -5.45
C GLU A 66 -1.39 9.55 -4.56
N TYR A 67 -1.41 8.42 -3.87
CA TYR A 67 -2.49 8.10 -2.93
C TYR A 67 -2.53 9.06 -1.75
N ALA A 68 -1.37 9.45 -1.22
CA ALA A 68 -1.32 10.43 -0.14
C ALA A 68 -1.88 11.79 -0.56
N ASP A 69 -1.58 12.23 -1.80
CA ASP A 69 -2.11 13.47 -2.37
C ASP A 69 -3.63 13.38 -2.56
N ALA A 70 -4.11 12.31 -3.17
CA ALA A 70 -5.53 12.09 -3.41
C ALA A 70 -6.36 11.97 -2.12
N ILE A 71 -5.82 11.34 -1.06
CA ILE A 71 -6.47 11.32 0.26
C ILE A 71 -6.50 12.72 0.88
N ALA A 72 -5.38 13.46 0.81
CA ALA A 72 -5.30 14.82 1.34
C ALA A 72 -6.26 15.78 0.61
N ASN A 73 -6.44 15.61 -0.70
CA ASN A 73 -7.42 16.33 -1.51
C ASN A 73 -8.87 15.86 -1.30
N GLY A 74 -9.09 14.77 -0.56
CA GLY A 74 -10.43 14.21 -0.31
C GLY A 74 -11.03 13.45 -1.50
N GLU A 75 -10.21 13.06 -2.48
CA GLU A 75 -10.64 12.33 -3.69
C GLU A 75 -11.08 10.89 -3.37
N PHE A 76 -10.62 10.34 -2.25
CA PHE A 76 -11.13 9.09 -1.68
C PHE A 76 -12.29 9.38 -0.72
N SER A 77 -13.48 9.62 -1.27
CA SER A 77 -14.73 9.50 -0.49
C SER A 77 -15.17 8.05 -0.51
N GLY A 78 -15.16 7.41 0.66
CA GLY A 78 -15.69 6.06 0.84
C GLY A 78 -17.20 6.08 0.63
N GLU A 79 -17.65 5.72 -0.56
CA GLU A 79 -19.02 5.24 -0.81
C GLU A 79 -19.06 3.71 -0.76
#